data_AF-A0A2V8RKX0-F1
#
_entry.id   AF-A0A2V8RKX0-F1
#
_cell.length_a   1.000
_cell.length_b   1.000
_cell.length_c   1.000
_cell.angle_alpha   90.00
_cell.angle_beta   90.00
_cell.angle_gamma   90.00
#
_symmetry.space_group_name_H-M   'P 1'
#
loop_
_entity.id
_entity.type
_entity.pdbx_description
1 polymer ?
#
loop_
_entity_poly.entity_id
_entity_poly.type
_entity_poly.pdbx_seq_one_letter_code
_entity_poly.pdbx_strand_id
1 'polypeptide(L)'
;KQVRQIIGFHAGELYRVERERRYYSGTGPPIEHPLIAWGWDDKCCFDYLHARFDVSWKKSCCGFCMFSGGKPEVIERFRAEPQSGAEAIILERTARALNPRMTLYSRSSVEELIRADGNSRAVEIADDTLSRVEWKLMRVQRIRTKKGGAHRRTEELARGTKAEMDARLREESVLRNLPVTFEGGQMRLYILRPPEGSSYPTAEEMIVAVPGTVESNCRKNFTKRWSELVSQQCLFSTSAISQTS
;
A
#
# COMPACT_ATOMS: atom_id res chain seq x y z
N LYS A 1 24.09 7.62 -37.32
CA LYS A 1 22.62 7.45 -37.44
C LYS A 1 21.96 8.21 -36.30
N GLN A 2 21.09 9.17 -36.60
CA GLN A 2 20.33 9.87 -35.56
C GLN A 2 19.25 8.91 -35.02
N VAL A 3 19.31 8.60 -33.73
CA VAL A 3 18.32 7.76 -33.07
C VAL A 3 17.07 8.62 -32.81
N ARG A 4 15.90 8.06 -33.09
CA ARG A 4 14.60 8.67 -32.81
C ARG A 4 13.86 7.83 -31.78
N GLN A 5 13.20 8.49 -30.84
CA GLN A 5 12.36 7.82 -29.87
C GLN A 5 10.90 7.98 -30.30
N ILE A 6 10.18 6.87 -30.43
CA ILE A 6 8.76 6.86 -30.82
C ILE A 6 7.96 6.40 -29.61
N ILE A 7 6.97 7.19 -29.20
CA ILE A 7 6.08 6.87 -28.09
C ILE A 7 4.63 6.88 -28.59
N GLY A 8 3.90 5.80 -28.30
CA GLY A 8 2.52 5.59 -28.72
C GLY A 8 1.48 6.24 -27.81
N PHE A 9 1.64 7.51 -27.42
CA PHE A 9 0.54 8.26 -26.81
C PHE A 9 -0.49 8.61 -27.89
N HIS A 10 -1.76 8.38 -27.61
CA HIS A 10 -2.86 8.66 -28.55
C HIS A 10 -3.42 10.08 -28.36
N ALA A 11 -4.28 10.53 -29.26
CA ALA A 11 -4.82 11.90 -29.29
C ALA A 11 -5.55 12.34 -27.99
N GLY A 12 -6.08 11.40 -27.21
CA GLY A 12 -6.70 11.67 -25.91
C GLY A 12 -5.70 11.81 -24.74
N GLU A 13 -4.41 11.57 -24.97
CA GLU A 13 -3.35 11.55 -23.97
C GLU A 13 -2.40 12.76 -24.05
N LEU A 14 -2.86 13.90 -24.59
CA LEU A 14 -2.04 15.12 -24.72
C LEU A 14 -1.40 15.56 -23.38
N TYR A 15 -2.07 15.31 -22.26
CA TYR A 15 -1.53 15.60 -20.92
C TYR A 15 -0.23 14.82 -20.62
N ARG A 16 -0.01 13.65 -21.24
CA ARG A 16 1.21 12.86 -21.09
C ARG A 16 2.38 13.49 -21.81
N VAL A 17 2.15 14.06 -23.00
CA VAL A 17 3.16 14.83 -23.75
C VAL A 17 3.55 16.08 -22.95
N GLU A 18 2.57 16.79 -22.39
CA GLU A 18 2.84 17.95 -21.54
C GLU A 18 3.66 17.56 -20.30
N ARG A 19 3.34 16.44 -19.66
CA ARG A 19 4.12 15.93 -18.54
C ARG A 19 5.52 15.48 -18.95
N GLU A 20 5.65 14.81 -20.10
CA GLU A 20 6.93 14.39 -20.66
C GLU A 20 7.86 15.58 -20.89
N ARG A 21 7.35 16.67 -21.48
CA ARG A 21 8.12 17.90 -21.72
C ARG A 21 8.75 18.48 -20.45
N ARG A 22 8.12 18.31 -19.29
CA ARG A 22 8.66 18.77 -18.00
C ARG A 22 9.85 17.95 -17.52
N TYR A 23 9.94 16.69 -17.92
CA TYR A 23 11.04 15.79 -17.54
C TYR A 23 12.11 15.66 -18.62
N TYR A 24 11.80 16.07 -19.85
CA TYR A 24 12.75 16.05 -20.95
C TYR A 24 13.76 17.19 -20.81
N SER A 25 15.03 16.85 -20.56
CA SER A 25 16.13 17.81 -20.35
C SER A 25 16.62 18.49 -21.64
N GLY A 26 16.03 18.19 -22.81
CA GLY A 26 16.47 18.74 -24.10
C GLY A 26 17.70 18.03 -24.70
N THR A 27 18.40 17.20 -23.93
CA THR A 27 19.69 16.59 -24.30
C THR A 27 19.55 15.19 -24.94
N GLY A 28 18.33 14.70 -25.15
CA GLY A 28 18.04 13.37 -25.68
C GLY A 28 17.76 13.35 -27.20
N PRO A 29 17.49 12.16 -27.76
CA PRO A 29 16.93 12.05 -29.10
C PRO A 29 15.52 12.67 -29.16
N PRO A 30 15.11 13.22 -30.33
CA PRO A 30 13.76 13.75 -30.49
C PRO A 30 12.71 12.65 -30.24
N ILE A 31 11.66 13.02 -29.50
CA ILE A 31 10.52 12.15 -29.20
C ILE A 31 9.38 12.47 -30.16
N GLU A 32 8.96 11.48 -30.93
CA GLU A 32 7.85 11.56 -31.87
C GLU A 32 6.61 10.84 -31.32
N HIS A 33 5.43 11.40 -31.62
CA HIS A 33 4.13 10.88 -31.19
C HIS A 33 3.19 10.66 -32.38
N PRO A 34 3.41 9.61 -33.20
CA PRO A 34 2.69 9.44 -34.46
C PRO A 34 1.18 9.32 -34.30
N LEU A 35 0.68 8.65 -33.26
CA LEU A 35 -0.75 8.48 -33.04
C LEU A 35 -1.47 9.81 -32.76
N ILE A 36 -0.81 10.73 -32.05
CA ILE A 36 -1.32 12.11 -31.89
C ILE A 36 -1.29 12.85 -33.24
N ALA A 37 -0.20 12.74 -34.00
CA ALA A 37 -0.08 13.40 -35.30
C ALA A 37 -1.12 12.89 -36.32
N TRP A 38 -1.51 11.62 -36.23
CA TRP A 38 -2.56 11.02 -37.05
C TRP A 38 -3.98 11.31 -36.55
N GLY A 39 -4.12 11.94 -35.37
CA GLY A 39 -5.41 12.18 -34.73
C GLY A 39 -6.10 10.91 -34.24
N TRP A 40 -5.34 9.83 -34.01
CA TRP A 40 -5.90 8.55 -33.56
C TRP A 40 -6.19 8.58 -32.07
N ASP A 41 -7.42 8.27 -31.69
CA ASP A 41 -7.81 8.04 -30.30
C ASP A 41 -7.71 6.55 -29.92
N ASP A 42 -8.14 6.21 -28.70
CA ASP A 42 -8.14 4.82 -28.21
C ASP A 42 -8.94 3.91 -29.16
N LYS A 43 -10.10 4.37 -29.66
CA LYS A 43 -10.96 3.60 -30.55
C LYS A 43 -10.30 3.35 -31.89
N CYS A 44 -9.73 4.38 -32.52
CA CYS A 44 -8.99 4.23 -33.78
C CYS A 44 -7.87 3.19 -33.67
N CYS A 45 -7.13 3.20 -32.55
CA CYS A 45 -6.05 2.26 -32.33
C CYS A 45 -6.57 0.81 -32.20
N PHE A 46 -7.62 0.59 -31.40
CA PHE A 46 -8.21 -0.74 -31.23
C PHE A 46 -8.84 -1.28 -32.52
N ASP A 47 -9.56 -0.44 -33.27
CA ASP A 47 -10.17 -0.81 -34.54
C ASP A 47 -9.10 -1.19 -35.57
N TYR A 48 -8.01 -0.42 -35.66
CA TYR A 48 -6.90 -0.71 -36.56
C TYR A 48 -6.22 -2.05 -36.23
N LEU A 49 -5.95 -2.28 -34.94
CA LEU A 49 -5.36 -3.53 -34.48
C LEU A 49 -6.28 -4.72 -34.78
N HIS A 50 -7.57 -4.59 -34.50
CA HIS A 50 -8.55 -5.64 -34.79
C HIS A 50 -8.63 -5.92 -36.29
N ALA A 51 -8.75 -4.89 -37.14
CA ALA A 51 -8.81 -5.06 -38.59
C ALA A 51 -7.54 -5.72 -39.15
N ARG A 52 -6.37 -5.46 -38.55
CA ARG A 52 -5.09 -5.95 -39.04
C ARG A 52 -4.78 -7.39 -38.63
N PHE A 53 -5.26 -7.81 -37.47
CA PHE A 53 -4.84 -9.06 -36.82
C PHE A 53 -5.99 -9.97 -36.41
N ASP A 54 -7.24 -9.51 -36.51
CA ASP A 54 -8.45 -10.21 -36.07
C ASP A 54 -8.42 -10.60 -34.59
N VAL A 55 -7.84 -9.73 -33.75
CA VAL A 55 -7.71 -9.93 -32.30
C VAL A 55 -8.18 -8.68 -31.57
N SER A 56 -9.04 -8.87 -30.56
CA SER A 56 -9.40 -7.82 -29.60
C SER A 56 -8.45 -7.84 -28.41
N TRP A 57 -7.48 -6.92 -28.38
CA TRP A 57 -6.62 -6.76 -27.22
C TRP A 57 -7.35 -6.05 -26.08
N LYS A 58 -7.23 -6.59 -24.87
CA LYS A 58 -7.57 -5.85 -23.64
C LYS A 58 -6.50 -4.79 -23.40
N LYS A 59 -6.89 -3.65 -22.80
CA LYS A 59 -5.94 -2.61 -22.38
C LYS A 59 -4.84 -3.25 -21.55
N SER A 60 -3.58 -2.91 -21.87
CA SER A 60 -2.43 -3.48 -21.18
C SER A 60 -2.44 -3.04 -19.72
N CYS A 61 -2.81 -3.96 -18.85
CA CYS A 61 -2.37 -3.98 -17.47
C CYS A 61 -1.50 -5.21 -17.31
N CYS A 62 -0.37 -5.10 -16.62
CA CYS A 62 0.34 -6.30 -16.18
C CYS A 62 -0.63 -7.18 -15.37
N GLY A 63 -0.46 -8.51 -15.42
CA GLY A 63 -1.22 -9.42 -14.53
C GLY A 63 -1.10 -9.00 -13.05
N PHE A 64 0.01 -8.33 -12.73
CA PHE A 64 0.32 -7.73 -11.44
C PHE A 64 -0.25 -6.31 -11.19
N CYS A 65 -1.01 -5.69 -12.11
CA CYS A 65 -1.43 -4.29 -11.97
C CYS A 65 -2.59 -4.12 -10.99
N MET A 66 -2.35 -4.47 -9.73
CA MET A 66 -3.29 -4.37 -8.63
C MET A 66 -3.56 -2.92 -8.20
N PHE A 67 -2.85 -1.93 -8.75
CA PHE A 67 -2.96 -0.50 -8.42
C PHE A 67 -3.94 0.29 -9.31
N SER A 68 -4.79 -0.39 -10.08
CA SER A 68 -5.73 0.22 -11.03
C SER A 68 -6.89 0.99 -10.41
N GLY A 69 -7.05 0.94 -9.08
CA GLY A 69 -8.14 1.63 -8.36
C GLY A 69 -9.44 0.84 -8.29
N GLY A 70 -9.40 -0.50 -8.41
CA GLY A 70 -10.57 -1.35 -8.23
C GLY A 70 -11.60 -1.26 -9.36
N LYS A 71 -11.16 -0.93 -10.58
CA LYS A 71 -12.05 -0.83 -11.73
C LYS A 71 -12.67 -2.18 -12.11
N PRO A 72 -13.88 -2.21 -12.71
CA PRO A 72 -14.57 -3.46 -13.07
C PRO A 72 -13.70 -4.42 -13.90
N GLU A 73 -12.95 -3.92 -14.87
CA GLU A 73 -12.09 -4.75 -15.73
C GLU A 73 -10.96 -5.47 -14.96
N VAL A 74 -10.58 -4.97 -13.78
CA VAL A 74 -9.58 -5.59 -12.91
C VAL A 74 -10.21 -6.66 -12.05
N ILE A 75 -11.44 -6.44 -11.56
CA ILE A 75 -12.19 -7.45 -10.83
C ILE A 75 -12.54 -8.63 -11.74
N GLU A 76 -12.98 -8.37 -12.98
CA GLU A 76 -13.17 -9.41 -14.00
C GLU A 76 -11.89 -10.21 -14.25
N ARG A 77 -10.73 -9.54 -14.23
CA ARG A 77 -9.44 -10.23 -14.35
C ARG A 77 -9.15 -11.10 -13.16
N PHE A 78 -9.36 -10.63 -11.93
CA PHE A 78 -9.19 -11.47 -10.75
C PHE A 78 -10.11 -12.69 -10.78
N ARG A 79 -11.28 -12.60 -11.43
CA ARG A 79 -12.16 -13.76 -11.65
C ARG A 79 -11.54 -14.75 -12.64
N ALA A 80 -10.98 -14.26 -13.75
CA ALA A 80 -10.31 -15.09 -14.74
C ALA A 80 -8.97 -15.67 -14.23
N GLU A 81 -8.26 -14.93 -13.38
CA GLU A 81 -6.95 -15.24 -12.82
C GLU A 81 -6.95 -15.05 -11.29
N PRO A 82 -7.52 -16.01 -10.52
CA PRO A 82 -7.67 -15.88 -9.07
C PRO A 82 -6.37 -15.66 -8.30
N GLN A 83 -5.24 -16.15 -8.83
CA GLN A 83 -3.92 -15.97 -8.23
C GLN A 83 -3.54 -14.49 -8.11
N SER A 84 -3.78 -13.69 -9.15
CA SER A 84 -3.49 -12.25 -9.12
C SER A 84 -4.38 -11.50 -8.14
N GLY A 85 -5.63 -11.95 -7.96
CA GLY A 85 -6.51 -11.44 -6.92
C GLY A 85 -6.00 -11.77 -5.52
N ALA A 86 -5.51 -13.00 -5.32
CA ALA A 86 -4.92 -13.42 -4.05
C ALA A 86 -3.66 -12.62 -3.70
N GLU A 87 -2.77 -12.36 -4.66
CA GLU A 87 -1.59 -11.51 -4.48
C GLU A 87 -1.98 -10.09 -4.04
N ALA A 88 -3.02 -9.51 -4.63
CA ALA A 88 -3.53 -8.20 -4.25
C ALA A 88 -4.08 -8.20 -2.81
N ILE A 89 -4.81 -9.24 -2.40
CA ILE A 89 -5.31 -9.43 -1.03
C ILE A 89 -4.14 -9.55 -0.05
N ILE A 90 -3.15 -10.38 -0.35
CA ILE A 90 -1.97 -10.60 0.51
C ILE A 90 -1.20 -9.29 0.70
N LEU A 91 -0.98 -8.53 -0.39
CA LEU A 91 -0.33 -7.23 -0.32
C LEU A 91 -1.11 -6.29 0.60
N GLU A 92 -2.43 -6.17 0.39
CA GLU A 92 -3.26 -5.28 1.19
C GLU A 92 -3.31 -5.69 2.66
N ARG A 93 -3.48 -6.98 2.98
CA ARG A 93 -3.47 -7.48 4.37
C ARG A 93 -2.15 -7.20 5.06
N THR A 94 -1.02 -7.42 4.37
CA THR A 94 0.32 -7.09 4.88
C THR A 94 0.46 -5.60 5.14
N ALA A 95 0.01 -4.77 4.20
CA ALA A 95 -0.03 -3.32 4.34
C ALA A 95 -0.90 -2.87 5.54
N ARG A 96 -2.08 -3.46 5.70
CA ARG A 96 -3.04 -3.15 6.76
C ARG A 96 -2.58 -3.60 8.15
N ALA A 97 -1.81 -4.68 8.23
CA ALA A 97 -1.14 -5.09 9.46
C ALA A 97 -0.17 -3.99 9.94
N LEU A 98 0.64 -3.45 9.02
CA LEU A 98 1.55 -2.34 9.34
C LEU A 98 0.84 -1.00 9.50
N ASN A 99 -0.32 -0.79 8.87
CA ASN A 99 -1.11 0.44 8.96
C ASN A 99 -2.60 0.15 8.72
N PRO A 100 -3.49 0.17 9.74
CA PRO A 100 -4.92 -0.16 9.58
C PRO A 100 -5.62 0.50 8.40
N ARG A 101 -5.21 1.73 8.10
CA ARG A 101 -5.83 2.62 7.12
C ARG A 101 -5.22 2.50 5.72
N MET A 102 -4.25 1.61 5.52
CA MET A 102 -3.55 1.45 4.24
C MET A 102 -4.21 0.37 3.40
N THR A 103 -5.38 0.70 2.85
CA THR A 103 -6.00 -0.07 1.77
C THR A 103 -5.23 0.15 0.47
N LEU A 104 -5.34 -0.82 -0.44
CA LEU A 104 -4.72 -0.77 -1.76
C LEU A 104 -5.36 0.31 -2.63
N TYR A 105 -6.66 0.52 -2.46
CA TYR A 105 -7.41 1.59 -3.13
C TYR A 105 -7.79 2.69 -2.14
N SER A 106 -7.84 3.92 -2.63
CA SER A 106 -8.10 5.10 -1.81
C SER A 106 -9.51 5.13 -1.20
N ARG A 107 -10.46 4.41 -1.79
CA ARG A 107 -11.88 4.42 -1.40
C ARG A 107 -12.39 3.09 -0.87
N SER A 108 -11.65 1.99 -1.05
CA SER A 108 -12.11 0.65 -0.71
C SER A 108 -10.95 -0.31 -0.50
N SER A 109 -11.22 -1.43 0.17
CA SER A 109 -10.32 -2.58 0.20
C SER A 109 -10.44 -3.40 -1.09
N VAL A 110 -9.33 -3.90 -1.60
CA VAL A 110 -9.37 -4.86 -2.72
C VAL A 110 -10.05 -6.17 -2.33
N GLU A 111 -9.87 -6.61 -1.09
CA GLU A 111 -10.51 -7.82 -0.58
C GLU A 111 -12.03 -7.64 -0.48
N GLU A 112 -12.49 -6.49 0.00
CA GLU A 112 -13.93 -6.17 0.04
C GLU A 112 -14.55 -6.19 -1.37
N LEU A 113 -13.86 -5.63 -2.37
CA LEU A 113 -14.33 -5.67 -3.76
C LEU A 113 -14.38 -7.09 -4.34
N ILE A 114 -13.34 -7.89 -4.12
CA ILE A 114 -13.28 -9.28 -4.58
C ILE A 114 -14.38 -10.12 -3.91
N ARG A 115 -14.64 -9.92 -2.62
CA ARG A 115 -15.73 -10.60 -1.90
C ARG A 115 -17.09 -10.18 -2.43
N ALA A 116 -17.31 -8.88 -2.66
CA ALA A 116 -18.55 -8.36 -3.22
C ALA A 116 -18.83 -8.90 -4.64
N ASP A 117 -17.78 -9.18 -5.42
CA ASP A 117 -17.88 -9.81 -6.74
C ASP A 117 -18.20 -11.32 -6.70
N GLY A 118 -18.11 -11.95 -5.53
CA GLY A 118 -18.30 -13.40 -5.39
C GLY A 118 -17.08 -14.22 -5.82
N ASN A 119 -15.91 -13.61 -6.01
CA ASN A 119 -14.68 -14.31 -6.35
C ASN A 119 -14.06 -14.95 -5.09
N SER A 120 -14.69 -16.01 -4.58
CA SER A 120 -14.25 -16.72 -3.38
C SER A 120 -12.88 -17.38 -3.57
N ARG A 121 -12.57 -17.80 -4.80
CA ARG A 121 -11.33 -18.53 -5.08
C ARG A 121 -10.08 -17.71 -4.80
N ALA A 122 -10.08 -16.43 -5.16
CA ALA A 122 -8.95 -15.54 -4.85
C ALA A 122 -8.75 -15.37 -3.33
N VAL A 123 -9.84 -15.31 -2.57
CA VAL A 123 -9.79 -15.24 -1.10
C VAL A 123 -9.24 -16.52 -0.50
N GLU A 124 -9.72 -17.69 -0.94
CA GLU A 124 -9.25 -18.99 -0.47
C GLU A 124 -7.75 -19.18 -0.72
N ILE A 125 -7.27 -18.81 -1.90
CA ILE A 125 -5.84 -18.86 -2.23
C ILE A 125 -5.04 -17.94 -1.30
N ALA A 126 -5.54 -16.73 -1.02
CA ALA A 126 -4.88 -15.81 -0.11
C ALA A 126 -4.82 -16.34 1.33
N ASP A 127 -5.93 -16.92 1.81
CA ASP A 127 -6.03 -17.53 3.13
C ASP A 127 -5.10 -18.75 3.26
N ASP A 128 -5.11 -19.66 2.29
CA ASP A 128 -4.21 -20.82 2.25
C ASP A 128 -2.75 -20.38 2.21
N THR A 129 -2.40 -19.42 1.35
CA THR A 129 -1.03 -18.88 1.26
C THR A 129 -0.60 -18.30 2.61
N LEU A 130 -1.42 -17.47 3.24
CA LEU A 130 -1.10 -16.84 4.52
C LEU A 130 -1.06 -17.81 5.71
N SER A 131 -1.72 -18.97 5.60
CA SER A 131 -1.66 -20.03 6.61
C SER A 131 -0.33 -20.80 6.59
N ARG A 132 0.38 -20.80 5.45
CA ARG A 132 1.61 -21.57 5.22
C ARG A 132 2.88 -20.76 5.40
N VAL A 133 2.80 -19.44 5.35
CA VAL A 133 3.97 -18.57 5.55
C VAL A 133 4.30 -18.43 7.03
N GLU A 134 5.58 -18.25 7.31
CA GLU A 134 6.03 -17.77 8.62
C GLU A 134 5.47 -16.36 8.86
N TRP A 135 5.15 -16.06 10.11
CA TRP A 135 4.72 -14.77 10.61
C TRP A 135 5.80 -14.18 11.53
N LYS A 136 5.82 -12.85 11.60
CA LYS A 136 6.70 -12.09 12.47
C LYS A 136 5.90 -11.22 13.40
N LEU A 137 6.31 -11.16 14.67
CA LEU A 137 5.86 -10.14 15.59
C LEU A 137 6.76 -8.91 15.40
N MET A 138 6.16 -7.79 14.99
CA MET A 138 6.90 -6.58 14.66
C MET A 138 6.53 -5.45 15.60
N ARG A 139 7.54 -4.69 16.05
CA ARG A 139 7.37 -3.34 16.58
C ARG A 139 7.37 -2.34 15.42
N VAL A 140 6.36 -1.49 15.38
CA VAL A 140 6.19 -0.45 14.37
C VAL A 140 6.12 0.91 15.05
N GLN A 141 7.09 1.76 14.78
CA GLN A 141 7.16 3.14 15.26
C GLN A 141 6.96 4.10 14.09
N ARG A 142 6.13 5.13 14.26
CA ARG A 142 5.81 6.12 13.23
C ARG A 142 5.85 7.54 13.77
N ILE A 143 6.58 8.39 13.05
CA ILE A 143 6.51 9.84 13.18
C ILE A 143 5.66 10.34 12.02
N ARG A 144 4.42 10.72 12.29
CA ARG A 144 3.52 11.29 11.29
C ARG A 144 3.78 12.79 11.22
N THR A 145 4.17 13.28 10.05
CA THR A 145 4.47 14.72 9.85
C THR A 145 3.36 15.45 9.10
N LYS A 146 2.49 14.70 8.41
CA LYS A 146 1.29 15.18 7.72
C LYS A 146 0.35 14.01 7.47
N LYS A 147 -0.88 14.30 7.03
CA LYS A 147 -1.84 13.26 6.60
C LYS A 147 -1.20 12.40 5.50
N GLY A 148 -1.23 11.09 5.68
CA GLY A 148 -0.63 10.10 4.75
C GLY A 148 0.91 10.06 4.74
N GLY A 149 1.60 10.96 5.44
CA GLY A 149 3.06 11.02 5.49
C GLY A 149 3.60 10.56 6.85
N ALA A 150 4.42 9.51 6.85
CA ALA A 150 5.10 9.05 8.06
C ALA A 150 6.55 8.62 7.78
N HIS A 151 7.46 9.04 8.65
CA HIS A 151 8.71 8.33 8.84
C HIS A 151 8.41 7.11 9.71
N ARG A 152 9.00 5.96 9.39
CA ARG A 152 8.74 4.72 10.12
C ARG A 152 10.03 3.99 10.47
N ARG A 153 9.97 3.25 11.57
CA ARG A 153 10.89 2.19 11.93
C ARG A 153 10.08 0.92 12.16
N THR A 154 10.55 -0.19 11.59
CA THR A 154 10.03 -1.53 11.81
C THR A 154 11.15 -2.40 12.37
N GLU A 155 10.83 -3.17 13.40
CA GLU A 155 11.78 -4.03 14.12
C GLU A 155 11.11 -5.37 14.40
N GLU A 156 11.78 -6.45 14.01
CA GLU A 156 11.34 -7.82 14.31
C GLU A 156 11.63 -8.15 15.78
N LEU A 157 10.61 -8.62 16.49
CA LEU A 157 10.69 -9.04 17.89
C LEU A 157 10.73 -10.56 18.03
N ALA A 158 9.99 -11.27 17.17
CA ALA A 158 9.91 -12.71 17.14
C ALA A 158 9.40 -13.20 15.78
N ARG A 159 9.49 -14.50 15.54
CA ARG A 159 8.97 -15.18 14.36
C ARG A 159 8.41 -16.57 14.72
N GLY A 160 7.49 -17.06 13.90
CA GLY A 160 6.85 -18.37 14.08
C GLY A 160 5.57 -18.46 13.24
N THR A 161 4.63 -19.31 13.63
CA THR A 161 3.30 -19.37 13.02
C THR A 161 2.46 -18.13 13.39
N LYS A 162 1.38 -17.89 12.65
CA LYS A 162 0.42 -16.82 12.98
C LYS A 162 -0.09 -16.94 14.42
N ALA A 163 -0.50 -18.15 14.82
CA ALA A 163 -1.07 -18.42 16.13
C ALA A 163 -0.06 -18.14 17.25
N GLU A 164 1.20 -18.53 17.06
CA GLU A 164 2.27 -18.23 18.03
C GLU A 164 2.51 -16.72 18.14
N MET A 165 2.57 -15.99 17.03
CA MET A 165 2.77 -14.53 17.05
C MET A 165 1.58 -13.80 17.70
N ASP A 166 0.36 -14.26 17.43
CA ASP A 166 -0.86 -13.78 18.05
C ASP A 166 -0.89 -14.04 19.57
N ALA A 167 -0.40 -15.21 20.02
CA ALA A 167 -0.25 -15.53 21.44
C ALA A 167 0.82 -14.63 22.10
N ARG A 168 1.99 -14.45 21.47
CA ARG A 168 3.04 -13.54 21.95
C ARG A 168 2.55 -12.10 22.07
N LEU A 169 1.70 -11.64 21.14
CA LEU A 169 1.10 -10.31 21.22
C LEU A 169 0.19 -10.17 22.45
N ARG A 170 -0.57 -11.21 22.80
CA ARG A 170 -1.40 -11.25 24.02
C ARG A 170 -0.55 -11.28 25.28
N GLU A 171 0.57 -12.00 25.28
CA GLU A 171 1.54 -11.96 26.38
C GLU A 171 2.07 -10.54 26.60
N GLU A 172 2.48 -9.84 25.54
CA GLU A 172 2.89 -8.42 25.61
C GLU A 172 1.79 -7.50 26.14
N SER A 173 0.53 -7.78 25.79
CA SER A 173 -0.63 -7.04 26.29
C SER A 173 -0.79 -7.19 27.81
N VAL A 174 -0.69 -8.42 28.32
CA VAL A 174 -0.76 -8.70 29.77
C VAL A 174 0.41 -8.06 30.50
N LEU A 175 1.64 -8.24 30.00
CA LEU A 175 2.86 -7.69 30.60
C LEU A 175 2.83 -6.17 30.71
N ARG A 176 2.23 -5.49 29.74
CA ARG A 176 2.15 -4.01 29.70
C ARG A 176 0.86 -3.46 30.30
N ASN A 177 -0.09 -4.31 30.65
CA ASN A 177 -1.45 -3.91 31.05
C ASN A 177 -2.11 -2.97 30.02
N LEU A 178 -1.99 -3.31 28.74
CA LEU A 178 -2.55 -2.53 27.62
C LEU A 178 -3.52 -3.41 26.82
N PRO A 179 -4.66 -2.88 26.35
CA PRO A 179 -5.65 -3.69 25.64
C PRO A 179 -5.19 -4.07 24.22
N VAL A 180 -5.48 -5.30 23.81
CA VAL A 180 -5.40 -5.69 22.40
C VAL A 180 -6.58 -5.08 21.64
N THR A 181 -6.29 -4.50 20.48
CA THR A 181 -7.31 -3.99 19.54
C THR A 181 -7.33 -4.85 18.28
N PHE A 182 -8.50 -5.00 17.68
CA PHE A 182 -8.66 -5.69 16.39
C PHE A 182 -9.09 -4.68 15.34
N GLU A 183 -8.21 -4.41 14.39
CA GLU A 183 -8.42 -3.40 13.35
C GLU A 183 -7.71 -3.88 12.08
N GLY A 184 -8.22 -3.52 10.90
CA GLY A 184 -7.57 -3.90 9.64
C GLY A 184 -7.40 -5.42 9.42
N GLY A 185 -8.21 -6.24 10.08
CA GLY A 185 -8.12 -7.70 10.06
C GLY A 185 -7.00 -8.30 10.91
N GLN A 186 -6.32 -7.51 11.76
CA GLN A 186 -5.23 -8.00 12.61
C GLN A 186 -5.37 -7.52 14.05
N MET A 187 -4.92 -8.36 14.99
CA MET A 187 -4.68 -7.95 16.36
C MET A 187 -3.48 -7.03 16.43
N ARG A 188 -3.54 -6.04 17.31
CA ARG A 188 -2.44 -5.13 17.58
C ARG A 188 -2.49 -4.60 19.01
N LEU A 189 -1.31 -4.27 19.51
CA LEU A 189 -1.13 -3.64 20.80
C LEU A 189 -0.54 -2.25 20.57
N TYR A 190 -1.29 -1.20 20.90
CA TYR A 190 -0.77 0.17 20.84
C TYR A 190 -0.01 0.50 22.11
N ILE A 191 1.29 0.78 21.97
CA ILE A 191 2.12 1.32 23.07
C ILE A 191 1.93 2.83 23.15
N LEU A 192 1.86 3.49 21.99
CA LEU A 192 1.56 4.91 21.87
C LEU A 192 0.56 5.12 20.74
N ARG A 193 -0.60 5.67 21.04
CA ARG A 193 -1.62 6.03 20.05
C ARG A 193 -1.96 7.51 20.20
N PRO A 194 -1.64 8.36 19.21
CA PRO A 194 -2.00 9.77 19.30
C PRO A 194 -3.52 9.90 19.27
N PRO A 195 -4.12 10.79 20.09
CA PRO A 195 -5.54 11.07 20.03
C PRO A 195 -5.99 11.47 18.63
N GLU A 196 -7.23 11.18 18.30
CA GLU A 196 -7.82 11.67 17.06
C GLU A 196 -7.83 13.20 17.01
N GLY A 197 -7.58 13.78 15.83
CA GLY A 197 -7.47 15.23 15.66
C GLY A 197 -6.16 15.87 16.14
N SER A 198 -5.19 15.10 16.66
CA SER A 198 -3.89 15.62 17.07
C SER A 198 -3.17 16.38 15.94
N SER A 199 -2.56 17.52 16.28
CA SER A 199 -1.72 18.27 15.36
C SER A 199 -0.42 17.51 15.06
N TYR A 200 0.07 17.63 13.83
CA TYR A 200 1.36 17.06 13.46
C TYR A 200 2.52 17.91 14.02
N PRO A 201 3.66 17.29 14.39
CA PRO A 201 3.96 15.87 14.28
C PRO A 201 3.40 15.02 15.43
N THR A 202 2.99 13.78 15.11
CA THR A 202 2.53 12.80 16.11
C THR A 202 3.41 11.55 16.11
N ALA A 203 3.58 10.94 17.28
CA ALA A 203 4.26 9.66 17.43
C ALA A 203 3.23 8.56 17.65
N GLU A 204 3.45 7.41 17.03
CA GLU A 204 2.60 6.23 17.18
C GLU A 204 3.50 4.99 17.25
N GLU A 205 3.28 4.13 18.23
CA GLU A 205 4.00 2.88 18.43
C GLU A 205 3.01 1.75 18.63
N MET A 206 3.22 0.65 17.93
CA MET A 206 2.43 -0.56 18.08
C MET A 206 3.24 -1.83 17.90
N ILE A 207 2.75 -2.93 18.47
CA ILE A 207 3.20 -4.29 18.19
C ILE A 207 2.10 -5.00 17.41
N VAL A 208 2.46 -5.70 16.33
CA VAL A 208 1.52 -6.37 15.42
C VAL A 208 2.16 -7.61 14.79
N ALA A 209 1.37 -8.65 14.55
CA ALA A 209 1.78 -9.81 13.75
C ALA A 209 1.63 -9.51 12.25
N VAL A 210 2.65 -9.81 11.46
CA VAL A 210 2.67 -9.62 10.00
C VAL A 210 3.22 -10.87 9.28
N PRO A 211 2.89 -11.09 8.00
CA PRO A 211 3.55 -12.12 7.19
C PRO A 211 5.06 -11.91 7.11
N GLY A 212 5.83 -13.00 7.08
CA GLY A 212 7.28 -13.03 7.23
C GLY A 212 8.08 -12.34 6.12
N THR A 213 7.43 -11.92 5.05
CA THR A 213 8.04 -11.13 3.95
C THR A 213 8.36 -9.69 4.36
N VAL A 214 7.85 -9.21 5.49
CA VAL A 214 8.17 -7.87 5.99
C VAL A 214 9.57 -7.84 6.61
N GLU A 215 10.39 -6.90 6.15
CA GLU A 215 11.72 -6.65 6.68
C GLU A 215 11.74 -5.53 7.72
N SER A 216 12.71 -5.62 8.63
CA SER A 216 13.06 -4.52 9.51
C SER A 216 13.66 -3.38 8.70
N ASN A 217 13.23 -2.14 8.97
CA ASN A 217 13.69 -0.96 8.24
C ASN A 217 13.72 0.23 9.18
N CYS A 218 14.78 1.03 9.13
CA CYS A 218 14.90 2.27 9.88
C CYS A 218 15.57 3.33 9.00
N ARG A 219 14.93 4.50 8.89
CA ARG A 219 15.54 5.64 8.18
C ARG A 219 16.66 6.27 9.02
N LYS A 220 17.66 6.83 8.35
CA LYS A 220 18.69 7.66 8.99
C LYS A 220 18.04 8.76 9.85
N ASN A 221 18.57 8.98 11.05
CA ASN A 221 18.09 9.93 12.05
C ASN A 221 16.69 9.66 12.64
N PHE A 222 16.04 8.52 12.35
CA PHE A 222 14.72 8.20 12.91
C PHE A 222 14.77 8.18 14.44
N THR A 223 15.71 7.44 15.03
CA THR A 223 15.83 7.28 16.49
C THR A 223 15.98 8.62 17.21
N LYS A 224 16.82 9.51 16.68
CA LYS A 224 16.99 10.86 17.24
C LYS A 224 15.67 11.64 17.24
N ARG A 225 15.00 11.72 16.08
CA ARG A 225 13.72 12.44 15.94
C ARG A 225 12.61 11.82 16.79
N TRP A 226 12.61 10.49 16.94
CA TRP A 226 11.66 9.76 17.77
C TRP A 226 11.81 10.16 19.24
N SER A 227 13.03 10.09 19.77
CA SER A 227 13.31 10.43 21.17
C SER A 227 12.99 11.91 21.49
N GLU A 228 13.30 12.83 20.57
CA GLU A 228 12.94 14.25 20.70
C GLU A 228 11.41 14.42 20.79
N LEU A 229 10.67 13.79 19.89
CA LEU A 229 9.21 13.92 19.81
C LEU A 229 8.49 13.27 20.99
N VAL A 230 8.88 12.05 21.37
CA VAL A 230 8.24 11.34 22.50
C VAL A 230 8.55 12.04 23.83
N SER A 231 9.78 12.54 24.01
CA SER A 231 10.11 13.35 25.20
C SER A 231 9.22 14.59 25.31
N GLN A 232 8.99 15.29 24.20
CA GLN A 232 8.09 16.45 24.15
C GLN A 232 6.64 16.06 24.49
N GLN A 233 6.10 14.99 23.88
CA GLN A 233 4.71 14.56 24.11
C GLN A 233 4.45 14.07 25.54
N CYS A 234 5.43 13.42 26.18
CA CYS A 234 5.33 13.04 27.59
C CYS A 234 5.29 14.27 28.53
N LEU A 235 6.07 15.33 28.23
CA LEU A 235 6.08 16.58 29.03
C LEU A 235 4.75 17.33 28.98
N PHE A 236 4.05 17.31 27.84
CA PHE A 236 2.73 17.95 27.73
C PHE A 236 1.61 17.17 28.43
N SER A 237 1.76 15.85 28.58
CA SER A 237 0.76 15.00 29.24
C SER A 237 0.78 15.14 30.77
N THR A 238 1.93 15.42 31.37
CA THR A 238 2.05 15.68 32.82
C THR A 238 1.64 17.09 33.22
N SER A 239 1.79 18.06 32.32
CA SER A 239 1.44 19.47 32.59
C SER A 239 -0.07 19.73 32.64
N ALA A 240 -0.87 18.90 31.96
CA ALA A 240 -2.33 19.00 31.95
C ALA A 240 -3.00 18.47 33.24
N ILE A 241 -2.29 17.67 34.05
CA ILE A 241 -2.81 17.12 35.31
C ILE A 241 -2.63 18.14 36.47
N SER A 242 -1.71 19.10 36.35
CA SER A 242 -1.44 20.10 37.40
C SER A 242 -2.28 21.38 37.31
N GLN A 243 -3.28 21.45 36.42
CA GLN A 243 -4.16 22.64 36.27
C GLN A 243 -5.60 22.42 36.76
N THR A 244 -5.88 21.31 37.44
CA THR A 244 -7.18 21.06 38.09
C THR A 244 -7.00 20.74 39.57
N SER A 245 -6.38 21.67 40.30
CA SER A 245 -6.35 21.72 41.76
C SER A 245 -6.61 23.14 42.25
#